data_AF-A0AA40AYQ8-F1
#
_entry.id   AF-A0AA40AYQ8-F1
#
_cell.length_a   1.000
_cell.length_b   1.000
_cell.length_c   1.000
_cell.angle_alpha   90.00
_cell.angle_beta   90.00
_cell.angle_gamma   90.00
#
_symmetry.space_group_name_H-M   'P 1'
#
loop_
_entity.id
_entity.type
_entity.pdbx_description
1 polymer ?
#
loop_
_entity_poly.entity_id
_entity_poly.type
_entity_poly.pdbx_seq_one_letter_code
_entity_poly.pdbx_strand_id
1 'polypeptide(L)'
;MPIGIPSFRRDNGKTFLHTLGLGSNSTYLNTLYSSGQISSRVWSLFWGRIEKITGQNYTQPLDLSPSTGCWTGVTVPITNLVVNFRDGSDHPILPQGSTINCGIVPQREMLMEAPLFIVDAFDDLSRLDFLGQSLEYHWLSRVYNSSKDSGADITFPLGNFLQVRELLIRPTGQLPTLGRYFLTGAYLMFNHDAEEFTLWQANPSERTSLTPVVRSGECKPESGPDEPGSNGTETWAPLAVTTRRER
;
A
#
# COMPACT_ATOMS: atom_id res chain seq x y z
N MET A 1 -7.72 22.74 -13.26
CA MET A 1 -7.06 21.58 -13.90
C MET A 1 -5.61 21.96 -14.17
N PRO A 2 -4.64 21.07 -13.95
CA PRO A 2 -4.26 20.30 -15.12
C PRO A 2 -4.10 18.80 -14.82
N ILE A 3 -4.83 18.02 -15.58
CA ILE A 3 -4.28 16.83 -16.23
C ILE A 3 -3.15 17.39 -17.11
N GLY A 4 -1.91 17.23 -16.67
CA GLY A 4 -0.74 17.76 -17.36
C GLY A 4 -0.14 16.72 -18.28
N ILE A 5 0.22 17.11 -19.51
CA ILE A 5 1.26 16.40 -20.26
C ILE A 5 2.59 16.83 -19.62
N PRO A 6 3.33 15.93 -18.96
CA PRO A 6 4.58 16.30 -18.32
C PRO A 6 5.56 16.84 -19.37
N SER A 7 5.96 18.10 -19.27
CA SER A 7 6.95 18.74 -20.15
C SER A 7 8.40 18.40 -19.78
N PHE A 8 8.60 17.63 -18.70
CA PHE A 8 9.91 17.18 -18.23
C PHE A 8 9.85 15.68 -17.94
N ARG A 9 10.91 14.94 -18.31
CA ARG A 9 11.02 13.50 -17.99
C ARG A 9 11.06 13.33 -16.48
N ARG A 10 9.99 12.77 -15.90
CA ARG A 10 9.89 12.45 -14.46
C ARG A 10 10.28 11.00 -14.16
N ASP A 11 10.77 10.29 -15.16
CA ASP A 11 10.85 8.85 -15.17
C ASP A 11 11.96 8.33 -16.11
N ASN A 12 12.37 7.09 -15.89
CA ASN A 12 13.45 6.41 -16.63
C ASN A 12 13.02 5.91 -18.03
N GLY A 13 12.25 6.70 -18.79
CA GLY A 13 11.92 6.36 -20.19
C GLY A 13 10.59 5.61 -20.40
N LYS A 14 9.68 5.64 -19.43
CA LYS A 14 8.31 5.13 -19.51
C LYS A 14 7.32 6.23 -19.85
N THR A 15 6.77 6.17 -21.05
CA THR A 15 5.77 7.12 -21.52
C THR A 15 4.45 6.90 -20.79
N PHE A 16 4.23 7.62 -19.69
CA PHE A 16 2.89 7.82 -19.14
C PHE A 16 2.23 8.94 -19.94
N LEU A 17 1.10 8.65 -20.60
CA LEU A 17 0.43 9.64 -21.44
C LEU A 17 -0.11 10.82 -20.60
N HIS A 18 -0.58 10.56 -19.37
CA HIS A 18 -1.03 11.58 -18.42
C HIS A 18 -0.78 11.15 -16.98
N THR A 19 -0.35 12.09 -16.12
CA THR A 19 -0.25 11.88 -14.67
C THR A 19 -1.40 12.60 -13.96
N LEU A 20 -2.05 11.91 -13.03
CA LEU A 20 -3.06 12.49 -12.14
C LEU A 20 -2.46 12.62 -10.74
N GLY A 21 -2.25 13.87 -10.29
CA GLY A 21 -1.74 14.13 -8.94
C GLY A 21 -2.85 14.03 -7.89
N LEU A 22 -2.71 13.10 -6.94
CA LEU A 22 -3.65 12.88 -5.83
C LEU A 22 -3.04 13.21 -4.46
N GLY A 23 -2.02 14.08 -4.40
CA GLY A 23 -1.41 14.54 -3.15
C GLY A 23 -2.27 15.55 -2.38
N SER A 24 -1.76 16.04 -1.24
CA SER A 24 -2.47 16.95 -0.30
C SER A 24 -2.99 18.24 -0.93
N ASN A 25 -2.33 18.75 -1.98
CA ASN A 25 -2.75 19.93 -2.75
C ASN A 25 -3.32 19.57 -4.14
N SER A 26 -3.93 18.40 -4.27
CA SER A 26 -4.54 17.97 -5.53
C SER A 26 -5.70 18.88 -5.93
N THR A 27 -5.57 19.52 -7.09
CA THR A 27 -6.70 20.28 -7.68
C THR A 27 -7.91 19.39 -7.94
N TYR A 28 -7.69 18.11 -8.25
CA TYR A 28 -8.76 17.14 -8.50
C TYR A 28 -9.53 16.84 -7.21
N LEU A 29 -8.83 16.44 -6.14
CA LEU A 29 -9.48 16.15 -4.85
C LEU A 29 -10.13 17.40 -4.25
N ASN A 30 -9.50 18.56 -4.38
CA ASN A 30 -10.07 19.83 -3.92
C ASN A 30 -11.37 20.16 -4.65
N THR A 31 -11.45 19.95 -5.97
CA THR A 31 -12.69 20.18 -6.74
C THR A 31 -13.80 19.18 -6.37
N LEU A 32 -13.47 17.89 -6.22
CA LEU A 32 -14.45 16.88 -5.80
C LEU A 32 -15.01 17.20 -4.41
N TYR A 33 -14.15 17.62 -3.48
CA TYR A 33 -14.55 18.01 -2.14
C TYR A 33 -15.41 19.28 -2.15
N SER A 34 -14.98 20.34 -2.85
CA SER A 34 -15.73 21.61 -2.90
C SER A 34 -17.07 21.52 -3.64
N SER A 35 -17.22 20.56 -4.55
CA SER A 35 -18.47 20.31 -5.28
C SER A 35 -19.43 19.38 -4.52
N GLY A 36 -19.06 18.92 -3.32
CA GLY A 36 -19.87 18.02 -2.51
C GLY A 36 -19.93 16.59 -3.03
N GLN A 37 -19.06 16.20 -3.97
CA GLN A 37 -19.02 14.82 -4.49
C GLN A 37 -18.32 13.84 -3.55
N ILE A 38 -17.41 14.34 -2.71
CA ILE A 38 -16.76 13.57 -1.65
C ILE A 38 -16.82 14.34 -0.34
N SER A 39 -17.04 13.61 0.76
CA SER A 39 -17.10 14.15 2.14
C SER A 39 -15.74 14.45 2.76
N SER A 40 -14.67 13.93 2.15
CA SER A 40 -13.27 14.12 2.60
C SER A 40 -12.34 14.04 1.40
N ARG A 41 -11.18 14.70 1.46
CA ARG A 41 -10.10 14.55 0.45
C ARG A 41 -9.36 13.23 0.65
N VAL A 42 -10.07 12.17 0.33
CA VAL A 42 -9.65 10.79 0.49
C VAL A 42 -9.55 10.10 -0.87
N TRP A 43 -8.62 9.18 -1.00
CA TRP A 43 -8.59 8.24 -2.11
C TRP A 43 -8.05 6.90 -1.63
N SER A 44 -8.42 5.85 -2.33
CA SER A 44 -7.88 4.52 -2.11
C SER A 44 -7.43 3.90 -3.43
N LEU A 45 -6.51 2.96 -3.31
CA LEU A 45 -5.93 2.24 -4.42
C LEU A 45 -5.82 0.76 -4.08
N PHE A 46 -6.24 -0.05 -5.04
CA PHE A 46 -6.00 -1.47 -5.08
C PHE A 46 -5.51 -1.83 -6.49
N TRP A 47 -4.41 -2.58 -6.56
CA TRP A 47 -3.81 -2.99 -7.83
C TRP A 47 -4.22 -4.39 -8.29
N GLY A 48 -4.84 -5.19 -7.42
CA GLY A 48 -5.06 -6.62 -7.64
C GLY A 48 -6.33 -6.99 -8.40
N ARG A 49 -6.45 -8.30 -8.66
CA ARG A 49 -7.61 -8.95 -9.30
C ARG A 49 -8.58 -9.40 -8.20
N ILE A 50 -9.76 -8.77 -8.17
CA ILE A 50 -10.99 -9.15 -7.44
C ILE A 50 -10.92 -8.93 -5.90
N GLU A 51 -11.89 -8.25 -5.27
CA GLU A 51 -11.79 -7.74 -3.88
C GLU A 51 -12.77 -8.32 -2.84
N LYS A 52 -12.23 -8.67 -1.67
CA LYS A 52 -12.75 -8.34 -0.33
C LYS A 52 -11.56 -7.91 0.54
N ILE A 53 -11.73 -6.85 1.32
CA ILE A 53 -10.74 -6.47 2.34
C ILE A 53 -10.91 -7.43 3.54
N THR A 54 -9.82 -8.03 4.01
CA THR A 54 -9.84 -8.89 5.20
C THR A 54 -8.72 -8.53 6.16
N GLY A 55 -8.91 -8.87 7.43
CA GLY A 55 -7.87 -8.73 8.45
C GLY A 55 -7.93 -7.40 9.21
N GLN A 56 -6.97 -7.22 10.12
CA GLN A 56 -6.81 -5.96 10.85
C GLN A 56 -6.26 -4.89 9.92
N ASN A 57 -6.70 -3.66 10.16
CA ASN A 57 -6.20 -2.49 9.47
C ASN A 57 -4.92 -1.99 10.13
N TYR A 58 -3.99 -1.49 9.32
CA TYR A 58 -2.81 -0.81 9.80
C TYR A 58 -2.95 0.68 9.46
N THR A 59 -3.26 1.49 10.47
CA THR A 59 -3.40 2.94 10.32
C THR A 59 -2.25 3.66 10.99
N GLN A 60 -1.67 4.64 10.32
CA GLN A 60 -0.60 5.49 10.84
C GLN A 60 -0.73 6.92 10.29
N PRO A 61 -0.20 7.93 11.01
CA PRO A 61 -0.12 9.28 10.51
C PRO A 61 0.79 9.39 9.28
N LEU A 62 0.49 10.34 8.41
CA LEU A 62 1.35 10.73 7.29
C LEU A 62 2.53 11.55 7.83
N ASP A 63 3.74 11.17 7.42
CA ASP A 63 4.96 11.92 7.71
C ASP A 63 5.53 12.52 6.43
N LEU A 64 5.02 13.71 6.08
CA LEU A 64 5.46 14.49 4.92
C LEU A 64 6.78 15.24 5.18
N SER A 65 7.47 14.98 6.29
CA SER A 65 8.71 15.67 6.60
C SER A 65 9.80 15.31 5.57
N PRO A 66 10.61 16.29 5.12
CA PRO A 66 11.72 16.02 4.21
C PRO A 66 12.76 15.03 4.78
N SER A 67 12.79 14.87 6.11
CA SER A 67 13.70 13.98 6.84
C SER A 67 13.42 12.50 6.66
N THR A 68 12.20 12.09 6.32
CA THR A 68 11.90 10.65 6.13
C THR A 68 12.49 10.10 4.83
N GLY A 69 12.74 10.96 3.84
CA GLY A 69 13.06 10.54 2.48
C GLY A 69 11.88 9.93 1.71
N CYS A 70 10.71 9.77 2.36
CA CYS A 70 9.49 9.25 1.75
C CYS A 70 8.59 10.41 1.30
N TRP A 71 8.78 10.83 0.05
CA TRP A 71 8.01 11.90 -0.59
C TRP A 71 6.49 11.68 -0.68
N THR A 72 5.98 10.46 -0.49
CA THR A 72 4.52 10.20 -0.41
C THR A 72 3.96 10.44 1.00
N GLY A 73 4.83 10.59 2.00
CA GLY A 73 4.46 10.70 3.41
C GLY A 73 4.05 9.38 4.05
N VAL A 74 4.00 8.27 3.30
CA VAL A 74 3.62 6.96 3.82
C VAL A 74 4.87 6.17 4.10
N THR A 75 5.27 6.19 5.36
CA THR A 75 6.41 5.43 5.84
C THR A 75 5.92 4.28 6.69
N VAL A 76 6.42 3.08 6.40
CA VAL A 76 6.12 1.89 7.19
C VAL A 76 7.41 1.29 7.76
N PRO A 77 7.49 1.05 9.08
CA PRO A 77 8.59 0.32 9.68
C PRO A 77 8.44 -1.18 9.41
N ILE A 78 9.50 -1.82 8.92
CA ILE A 78 9.58 -3.26 8.69
C ILE A 78 10.67 -3.83 9.59
N THR A 79 10.27 -4.66 10.55
CA THR A 79 11.16 -5.25 11.56
C THR A 79 11.68 -6.63 11.18
N ASN A 80 10.82 -7.48 10.64
CA ASN A 80 11.12 -8.91 10.43
C ASN A 80 10.86 -9.35 8.99
N LEU A 81 11.54 -8.75 8.01
CA LEU A 81 11.42 -9.22 6.62
C LEU A 81 11.90 -10.67 6.53
N VAL A 82 11.03 -11.59 6.10
CA VAL A 82 11.34 -13.04 6.04
C VAL A 82 11.15 -13.61 4.64
N VAL A 83 12.03 -14.52 4.27
CA VAL A 83 11.87 -15.43 3.14
C VAL A 83 11.24 -16.72 3.66
N ASN A 84 10.15 -17.14 3.05
CA ASN A 84 9.38 -18.32 3.41
C ASN A 84 9.54 -19.32 2.27
N PHE A 85 9.88 -20.55 2.60
CA PHE A 85 10.05 -21.61 1.61
C PHE A 85 8.85 -22.56 1.64
N ARG A 86 8.61 -23.27 0.53
CA ARG A 86 7.54 -24.29 0.46
C ARG A 86 7.70 -25.44 1.46
N ASP A 87 8.89 -25.63 2.00
CA ASP A 87 9.16 -26.58 3.07
C ASP A 87 8.67 -26.12 4.45
N GLY A 88 8.15 -24.88 4.55
CA GLY A 88 7.65 -24.26 5.77
C GLY A 88 8.73 -23.60 6.62
N SER A 89 9.96 -23.49 6.13
CA SER A 89 11.03 -22.76 6.82
C SER A 89 10.96 -21.26 6.55
N ASP A 90 11.14 -20.48 7.62
CA ASP A 90 11.17 -19.02 7.58
C ASP A 90 12.57 -18.54 7.93
N HIS A 91 13.16 -17.73 7.05
CA HIS A 91 14.50 -17.19 7.20
C HIS A 91 14.47 -15.65 7.21
N PRO A 92 14.87 -14.99 8.31
CA PRO A 92 14.90 -13.54 8.38
C PRO A 92 16.02 -12.98 7.50
N ILE A 93 15.67 -11.94 6.73
CA ILE A 93 16.60 -11.16 5.92
C ILE A 93 17.26 -10.06 6.74
N LEU A 94 16.52 -9.48 7.68
CA LEU A 94 16.99 -8.37 8.50
C LEU A 94 17.81 -8.89 9.70
N PRO A 95 18.90 -8.19 10.08
CA PRO A 95 19.59 -8.44 11.33
C PRO A 95 18.61 -8.39 12.52
N GLN A 96 18.84 -9.23 13.53
CA GLN A 96 17.97 -9.29 14.71
C GLN A 96 17.85 -7.91 15.39
N GLY A 97 16.60 -7.48 15.61
CA GLY A 97 16.29 -6.19 16.25
C GLY A 97 16.46 -4.97 15.35
N SER A 98 16.81 -5.13 14.08
CA SER A 98 16.84 -4.03 13.13
C SER A 98 15.44 -3.71 12.60
N THR A 99 15.23 -2.45 12.23
CA THR A 99 14.01 -1.98 11.58
C THR A 99 14.40 -1.13 10.40
N ILE A 100 13.78 -1.36 9.25
CA ILE A 100 13.94 -0.51 8.07
C ILE A 100 12.66 0.28 7.86
N ASN A 101 12.80 1.57 7.65
CA ASN A 101 11.68 2.40 7.22
C ASN A 101 11.58 2.32 5.71
N CYS A 102 10.41 1.89 5.22
CA CYS A 102 10.13 1.81 3.80
C CYS A 102 9.06 2.82 3.42
N GLY A 103 9.30 3.56 2.33
CA GLY A 103 8.29 4.42 1.75
C GLY A 103 7.33 3.65 0.85
N ILE A 104 6.02 3.79 1.02
CA ILE A 104 5.05 3.23 0.07
C ILE A 104 4.88 4.21 -1.09
N VAL A 105 5.26 3.77 -2.28
CA VAL A 105 5.28 4.60 -3.48
C VAL A 105 4.50 3.88 -4.60
N PRO A 106 3.18 4.08 -4.69
CA PRO A 106 2.32 3.33 -5.62
C PRO A 106 2.70 3.44 -7.10
N GLN A 107 3.39 4.52 -7.48
CA GLN A 107 3.87 4.73 -8.83
C GLN A 107 5.14 3.94 -9.18
N ARG A 108 5.88 3.45 -8.18
CA ARG A 108 7.04 2.59 -8.42
C ARG A 108 6.51 1.27 -8.93
N GLU A 109 7.07 0.80 -10.02
CA GLU A 109 6.62 -0.44 -10.63
C GLU A 109 6.97 -1.67 -9.81
N MET A 110 7.95 -1.59 -8.91
CA MET A 110 8.59 -2.76 -8.29
C MET A 110 7.80 -3.33 -7.12
N LEU A 111 8.16 -4.53 -6.68
CA LEU A 111 7.79 -4.99 -5.35
C LEU A 111 8.52 -4.12 -4.33
N MET A 112 9.85 -4.10 -4.43
CA MET A 112 10.70 -3.41 -3.48
C MET A 112 11.95 -2.83 -4.15
N GLU A 113 12.27 -1.58 -3.84
CA GLU A 113 13.62 -1.04 -4.00
C GLU A 113 14.29 -1.15 -2.63
N ALA A 114 15.31 -2.00 -2.49
CA ALA A 114 15.91 -2.34 -1.20
C ALA A 114 17.42 -2.03 -1.19
N PRO A 115 18.02 -1.74 -0.02
CA PRO A 115 19.47 -1.68 0.10
C PRO A 115 20.13 -2.98 -0.32
N LEU A 116 21.36 -2.88 -0.84
CA LEU A 116 22.07 -4.03 -1.41
C LEU A 116 22.15 -5.23 -0.44
N PHE A 117 22.34 -4.99 0.86
CA PHE A 117 22.40 -6.06 1.87
C PHE A 117 21.12 -6.91 1.97
N ILE A 118 19.94 -6.31 1.75
CA ILE A 118 18.66 -7.05 1.74
C ILE A 118 18.58 -7.92 0.50
N VAL A 119 19.01 -7.36 -0.64
CA VAL A 119 18.95 -8.07 -1.90
C VAL A 119 19.95 -9.23 -1.92
N ASP A 120 21.16 -9.03 -1.42
CA ASP A 120 22.18 -10.09 -1.34
C ASP A 120 21.74 -11.19 -0.36
N ALA A 121 21.20 -10.83 0.81
CA ALA A 121 20.68 -11.81 1.76
C ALA A 121 19.50 -12.62 1.17
N PHE A 122 18.63 -11.98 0.38
CA PHE A 122 17.58 -12.69 -0.33
C PHE A 122 18.14 -13.67 -1.37
N ASP A 123 19.13 -13.26 -2.15
CA ASP A 123 19.76 -14.11 -3.18
C ASP A 123 20.44 -15.33 -2.55
N ASP A 124 21.20 -15.12 -1.46
CA ASP A 124 21.88 -16.17 -0.71
C ASP A 124 20.91 -17.19 -0.13
N LEU A 125 19.78 -16.72 0.43
CA LEU A 125 18.75 -17.59 1.00
C LEU A 125 17.96 -18.32 -0.08
N SER A 126 17.50 -17.61 -1.10
CA SER A 126 16.62 -18.16 -2.14
C SER A 126 17.32 -19.15 -3.06
N ARG A 127 18.66 -19.16 -3.10
CA ARG A 127 19.48 -20.01 -4.00
C ARG A 127 19.10 -19.84 -5.48
N LEU A 128 18.48 -18.71 -5.82
CA LEU A 128 18.16 -18.36 -7.18
C LEU A 128 19.45 -17.94 -7.89
N ASP A 129 19.67 -18.45 -9.10
CA ASP A 129 20.82 -18.01 -9.88
C ASP A 129 20.54 -16.61 -10.42
N PHE A 130 21.21 -15.61 -9.86
CA PHE A 130 21.22 -14.26 -10.39
C PHE A 130 21.90 -14.24 -11.76
N LEU A 131 21.12 -13.94 -12.80
CA LEU A 131 21.60 -13.89 -14.18
C LEU A 131 22.07 -12.50 -14.60
N GLY A 132 21.68 -11.48 -13.83
CA GLY A 132 21.96 -10.08 -14.14
C GLY A 132 20.77 -9.18 -13.82
N GLN A 133 20.89 -7.92 -14.22
CA GLN A 133 19.84 -6.93 -14.04
C GLN A 133 19.04 -6.81 -15.34
N SER A 134 17.74 -6.59 -15.22
CA SER A 134 16.89 -6.26 -16.37
C SER A 134 17.36 -4.93 -16.97
N LEU A 135 17.41 -4.86 -18.30
CA LEU A 135 17.67 -3.62 -19.04
C LEU A 135 16.41 -3.06 -19.68
N GLU A 136 15.27 -3.72 -19.45
CA GLU A 136 14.00 -3.43 -20.14
C GLU A 136 12.98 -2.82 -19.17
N TYR A 137 11.73 -3.28 -19.20
CA TYR A 137 10.60 -2.67 -18.50
C TYR A 137 10.84 -2.51 -17.01
N HIS A 138 11.47 -3.47 -16.35
CA HIS A 138 11.74 -3.39 -14.91
C HIS A 138 13.07 -2.73 -14.57
N TRP A 139 13.75 -2.07 -15.53
CA TRP A 139 15.13 -1.54 -15.48
C TRP A 139 15.98 -2.33 -14.46
N LEU A 140 16.85 -1.81 -13.60
CA LEU A 140 17.79 -2.59 -12.75
C LEU A 140 17.20 -3.63 -11.73
N SER A 141 15.98 -4.17 -11.89
CA SER A 141 15.51 -5.34 -11.13
C SER A 141 16.40 -6.55 -11.37
N ARG A 142 16.55 -7.41 -10.36
CA ARG A 142 17.26 -8.68 -10.52
C ARG A 142 16.47 -9.63 -11.42
N VAL A 143 17.19 -10.33 -12.30
CA VAL A 143 16.67 -11.40 -13.15
C VAL A 143 17.28 -12.71 -12.65
N TYR A 144 16.41 -13.68 -12.41
CA TYR A 144 16.80 -15.00 -11.92
C TYR A 144 16.54 -16.07 -12.98
N ASN A 145 17.28 -17.17 -12.90
CA ASN A 145 17.06 -18.32 -13.76
C ASN A 145 15.71 -18.99 -13.48
N SER A 146 14.79 -18.91 -14.43
CA SER A 146 13.44 -19.50 -14.33
C SER A 146 13.44 -21.03 -14.24
N SER A 147 14.55 -21.70 -14.57
CA SER A 147 14.70 -23.15 -14.43
C SER A 147 14.84 -23.59 -12.97
N LYS A 148 15.16 -22.64 -12.07
CA LYS A 148 15.18 -22.85 -10.62
C LYS A 148 13.99 -22.15 -10.00
N ASP A 149 12.94 -22.92 -9.70
CA ASP A 149 11.90 -22.49 -8.77
C ASP A 149 12.41 -22.77 -7.36
N SER A 150 12.79 -21.71 -6.62
CA SER A 150 13.15 -21.84 -5.21
C SER A 150 11.92 -22.06 -4.32
N GLY A 151 10.71 -21.79 -4.84
CA GLY A 151 9.49 -21.76 -4.03
C GLY A 151 9.55 -20.74 -2.89
N ALA A 152 10.47 -19.77 -2.96
CA ALA A 152 10.71 -18.80 -1.92
C ALA A 152 9.81 -17.58 -2.11
N ASP A 153 8.94 -17.32 -1.13
CA ASP A 153 8.07 -16.14 -1.07
C ASP A 153 8.60 -15.15 -0.02
N ILE A 154 8.41 -13.85 -0.24
CA ILE A 154 8.74 -12.84 0.78
C ILE A 154 7.47 -12.47 1.55
N THR A 155 7.57 -12.48 2.87
CA THR A 155 6.52 -11.99 3.75
C THR A 155 6.97 -10.70 4.44
N PHE A 156 6.10 -9.70 4.37
CA PHE A 156 6.27 -8.42 5.06
C PHE A 156 5.39 -8.45 6.31
N PRO A 157 5.95 -8.55 7.53
CA PRO A 157 5.17 -8.52 8.76
C PRO A 157 4.82 -7.07 9.12
N LEU A 158 4.00 -6.45 8.28
CA LEU A 158 3.30 -5.23 8.59
C LEU A 158 2.01 -5.64 9.31
N GLY A 159 2.09 -5.69 10.64
CA GLY A 159 0.97 -6.14 11.47
C GLY A 159 0.62 -7.64 11.38
N ASN A 160 1.36 -8.46 10.61
CA ASN A 160 1.15 -9.91 10.32
C ASN A 160 0.40 -10.27 9.01
N PHE A 161 0.27 -9.38 8.02
CA PHE A 161 -0.82 -9.57 7.04
C PHE A 161 -0.46 -9.53 5.55
N LEU A 162 0.81 -9.61 5.13
CA LEU A 162 1.07 -9.49 3.68
C LEU A 162 2.17 -10.40 3.15
N GLN A 163 1.74 -11.39 2.36
CA GLN A 163 2.58 -12.27 1.56
C GLN A 163 2.50 -11.84 0.10
N VAL A 164 3.63 -11.59 -0.54
CA VAL A 164 3.67 -11.25 -1.98
C VAL A 164 4.58 -12.24 -2.69
N ARG A 165 4.06 -12.80 -3.78
CA ARG A 165 4.75 -13.81 -4.59
C ARG A 165 5.53 -13.23 -5.77
N GLU A 166 5.24 -11.99 -6.17
CA GLU A 166 5.88 -11.36 -7.33
C GLU A 166 7.19 -10.69 -6.92
N LEU A 167 8.31 -11.34 -7.24
CA LEU A 167 9.64 -10.95 -6.80
C LEU A 167 10.33 -9.99 -7.79
N LEU A 168 9.93 -8.72 -7.75
CA LEU A 168 10.58 -7.66 -8.52
C LEU A 168 11.32 -6.70 -7.59
N ILE A 169 12.58 -7.06 -7.30
CA ILE A 169 13.45 -6.34 -6.36
C ILE A 169 14.62 -5.69 -7.11
N ARG A 170 14.93 -4.44 -6.77
CA ARG A 170 16.10 -3.72 -7.25
C ARG A 170 16.94 -3.21 -6.07
N PRO A 171 18.28 -3.24 -6.17
CA PRO A 171 19.15 -2.54 -5.22
C PRO A 171 19.03 -1.01 -5.35
N THR A 172 18.90 -0.31 -4.23
CA THR A 172 18.89 1.15 -4.16
C THR A 172 19.87 1.67 -3.12
N GLY A 173 20.45 2.84 -3.37
CA GLY A 173 21.23 3.61 -2.39
C GLY A 173 20.40 4.66 -1.65
N GLN A 174 19.10 4.75 -1.94
CA GLN A 174 18.16 5.67 -1.32
C GLN A 174 17.30 4.96 -0.26
N LEU A 175 16.34 5.68 0.34
CA LEU A 175 15.34 5.07 1.22
C LEU A 175 14.70 3.86 0.53
N PRO A 176 14.56 2.70 1.21
CA PRO A 176 13.84 1.57 0.65
C PRO A 176 12.41 1.96 0.30
N THR A 177 11.88 1.45 -0.81
CA THR A 177 10.48 1.72 -1.20
C THR A 177 9.73 0.46 -1.56
N LEU A 178 8.43 0.46 -1.28
CA LEU A 178 7.47 -0.57 -1.68
C LEU A 178 6.60 -0.01 -2.80
N GLY A 179 6.48 -0.76 -3.90
CA GLY A 179 5.81 -0.27 -5.11
C GLY A 179 4.52 -1.01 -5.45
N ARG A 180 4.20 -1.00 -6.74
CA ARG A 180 2.97 -1.54 -7.33
C ARG A 180 2.72 -3.00 -6.96
N TYR A 181 3.75 -3.85 -7.06
CA TYR A 181 3.59 -5.28 -6.78
C TYR A 181 3.33 -5.56 -5.31
N PHE A 182 3.75 -4.69 -4.39
CA PHE A 182 3.32 -4.78 -2.99
C PHE A 182 1.80 -4.53 -2.85
N LEU A 183 1.27 -3.58 -3.62
CA LEU A 183 -0.15 -3.18 -3.60
C LEU A 183 -1.08 -4.13 -4.36
N THR A 184 -0.58 -5.23 -4.95
CA THR A 184 -1.43 -6.32 -5.43
C THR A 184 -1.98 -7.15 -4.27
N GLY A 185 -1.24 -7.22 -3.16
CA GLY A 185 -1.63 -7.88 -1.92
C GLY A 185 -2.20 -6.96 -0.84
N ALA A 186 -2.18 -5.63 -1.06
CA ALA A 186 -2.62 -4.63 -0.09
C ALA A 186 -3.63 -3.65 -0.68
N TYR A 187 -4.65 -3.32 0.12
CA TYR A 187 -5.51 -2.16 -0.12
C TYR A 187 -4.92 -0.97 0.63
N LEU A 188 -4.78 0.17 -0.06
CA LEU A 188 -4.22 1.40 0.51
C LEU A 188 -5.25 2.51 0.45
N MET A 189 -5.50 3.18 1.57
CA MET A 189 -6.29 4.39 1.66
C MET A 189 -5.43 5.53 2.19
N PHE A 190 -5.58 6.69 1.57
CA PHE A 190 -5.00 7.96 2.01
C PHE A 190 -6.12 8.92 2.37
N ASN A 191 -6.06 9.48 3.58
CA ASN A 191 -6.96 10.52 4.02
C ASN A 191 -6.17 11.80 4.29
N HIS A 192 -6.19 12.74 3.34
CA HIS A 192 -5.47 14.01 3.48
C HIS A 192 -6.09 14.94 4.51
N ASP A 193 -7.37 14.77 4.83
CA ASP A 193 -8.04 15.59 5.85
C ASP A 193 -7.75 15.12 7.28
N ALA A 194 -7.54 13.80 7.46
CA ALA A 194 -7.13 13.23 8.74
C ALA A 194 -5.61 13.15 8.89
N GLU A 195 -4.85 13.46 7.84
CA GLU A 195 -3.38 13.30 7.78
C GLU A 195 -2.94 11.87 8.12
N GLU A 196 -3.68 10.87 7.64
CA GLU A 196 -3.46 9.46 7.96
C GLU A 196 -3.53 8.58 6.71
N PHE A 197 -2.84 7.45 6.74
CA PHE A 197 -3.02 6.37 5.78
C PHE A 197 -3.45 5.09 6.50
N THR A 198 -4.19 4.27 5.77
CA THR A 198 -4.58 2.95 6.25
C THR A 198 -4.28 1.89 5.19
N LEU A 199 -3.70 0.79 5.63
CA LEU A 199 -3.45 -0.41 4.85
C LEU A 199 -4.33 -1.55 5.34
N TRP A 200 -4.74 -2.40 4.41
CA TRP A 200 -5.35 -3.68 4.72
C TRP A 200 -4.80 -4.76 3.81
N GLN A 201 -4.88 -6.00 4.26
CA GLN A 201 -4.65 -7.15 3.40
C GLN A 201 -5.77 -7.30 2.39
N ALA A 202 -5.39 -7.46 1.13
CA ALA A 202 -6.34 -7.82 0.08
C ALA A 202 -6.60 -9.33 0.10
N ASN A 203 -7.86 -9.72 0.00
CA ASN A 203 -8.26 -11.10 -0.23
C ASN A 203 -9.00 -11.20 -1.58
N PRO A 204 -8.54 -12.06 -2.51
CA PRO A 204 -9.19 -12.25 -3.78
C PRO A 204 -10.63 -12.78 -3.59
N SER A 205 -11.63 -11.96 -3.90
CA SER A 205 -13.06 -12.30 -3.79
C SER A 205 -13.90 -11.56 -4.81
N GLU A 206 -14.99 -12.13 -5.33
CA GLU A 206 -15.85 -11.50 -6.33
C GLU A 206 -16.85 -10.46 -5.79
N ARG A 207 -16.89 -10.20 -4.47
CA ARG A 207 -17.92 -9.37 -3.83
C ARG A 207 -17.41 -7.97 -3.44
N THR A 208 -17.91 -6.94 -4.11
CA THR A 208 -17.62 -5.54 -3.76
C THR A 208 -18.67 -4.95 -2.81
N SER A 209 -18.22 -4.20 -1.80
CA SER A 209 -19.07 -3.43 -0.89
C SER A 209 -18.35 -2.15 -0.50
N LEU A 210 -18.62 -1.07 -1.24
CA LEU A 210 -17.97 0.23 -1.03
C LEU A 210 -18.73 1.02 0.03
N THR A 211 -17.99 1.60 0.99
CA THR A 211 -18.55 2.48 2.02
C THR A 211 -17.96 3.87 1.90
N PRO A 212 -18.77 4.95 1.96
CA PRO A 212 -18.24 6.31 1.95
C PRO A 212 -17.42 6.58 3.22
N VAL A 213 -16.33 7.34 3.08
CA VAL A 213 -15.53 7.78 4.23
C VAL A 213 -16.14 9.05 4.80
N VAL A 214 -16.80 8.93 5.95
CA VAL A 214 -17.48 10.04 6.63
C VAL A 214 -16.52 10.68 7.63
N ARG A 215 -16.57 12.01 7.76
CA ARG A 215 -15.83 12.72 8.82
C ARG A 215 -16.40 12.38 10.19
N SER A 216 -15.52 12.18 11.17
CA SER A 216 -15.92 12.01 12.57
C SER A 216 -16.68 13.25 13.05
N GLY A 217 -17.99 13.14 13.19
CA GLY A 217 -18.87 14.23 13.65
C GLY A 217 -20.19 14.39 12.89
N GLU A 218 -20.35 13.78 11.71
CA GLU A 218 -21.55 13.94 10.89
C GLU A 218 -22.20 12.59 10.56
N CYS A 219 -22.71 11.92 11.59
CA CYS A 219 -23.75 10.89 11.41
C CYS A 219 -25.09 11.51 11.82
N LYS A 220 -25.83 12.06 10.86
CA LYS A 220 -27.29 12.11 10.96
C LYS A 220 -27.84 11.25 9.83
N PRO A 221 -28.58 10.17 10.12
CA PRO A 221 -29.37 9.53 9.08
C PRO A 221 -30.45 10.52 8.65
N GLU A 222 -30.44 10.90 7.38
CA GLU A 222 -31.54 11.65 6.78
C GLU A 222 -32.74 10.68 6.67
N SER A 223 -33.73 10.85 7.54
CA SER A 223 -34.98 10.10 7.51
C SER A 223 -35.83 10.60 6.33
N GLY A 224 -35.91 9.78 5.27
CA GLY A 224 -36.97 9.88 4.27
C GLY A 224 -38.34 9.50 4.87
N PRO A 225 -39.45 9.97 4.28
CA PRO A 225 -40.75 9.99 4.94
C PRO A 225 -41.33 8.59 5.18
N ASP A 226 -42.00 8.49 6.33
CA ASP A 226 -42.61 7.30 6.93
C ASP A 226 -43.62 6.58 6.02
N GLU A 227 -43.54 5.24 5.99
CA GLU A 227 -44.74 4.38 5.93
C GLU A 227 -44.59 3.19 6.91
N PRO A 228 -45.70 2.68 7.50
CA PRO A 228 -45.67 2.02 8.79
C PRO A 228 -45.66 0.48 8.74
N GLY A 229 -44.78 -0.12 9.56
CA GLY A 229 -45.05 -1.32 10.35
C GLY A 229 -44.97 -2.71 9.68
N SER A 230 -43.94 -3.49 10.04
CA SER A 230 -44.12 -4.62 11.00
C SER A 230 -42.81 -5.38 11.28
N ASN A 231 -42.46 -5.39 12.57
CA ASN A 231 -41.62 -6.28 13.37
C ASN A 231 -40.76 -7.39 12.72
N GLY A 232 -39.46 -7.32 13.00
CA GLY A 232 -38.52 -8.44 12.96
C GLY A 232 -37.12 -7.99 13.36
N THR A 233 -36.75 -8.21 14.62
CA THR A 233 -35.53 -7.78 15.32
C THR A 233 -34.24 -8.41 14.77
N GLU A 234 -33.23 -7.58 14.47
CA GLU A 234 -31.81 -7.75 14.82
C GLU A 234 -30.98 -6.55 14.31
N THR A 235 -30.84 -5.52 15.14
CA THR A 235 -30.01 -4.34 14.86
C THR A 235 -28.56 -4.59 15.24
N TRP A 236 -27.67 -4.70 14.24
CA TRP A 236 -26.23 -4.60 14.44
C TRP A 236 -25.85 -3.12 14.60
N ALA A 237 -25.43 -2.73 15.80
CA ALA A 237 -24.86 -1.42 16.07
C ALA A 237 -23.39 -1.37 15.61
N PRO A 238 -22.93 -0.32 14.89
CA PRO A 238 -21.51 -0.13 14.63
C PRO A 238 -20.77 0.26 15.92
N LEU A 239 -19.65 -0.41 16.19
CA LEU A 239 -18.76 -0.15 17.32
C LEU A 239 -18.12 1.23 17.19
N ALA A 240 -18.45 2.14 18.11
CA ALA A 240 -17.76 3.41 18.26
C ALA A 240 -16.38 3.20 18.91
N VAL A 241 -15.33 3.77 18.31
CA VAL A 241 -13.99 3.83 18.88
C VAL A 241 -13.97 4.89 19.99
N THR A 242 -13.91 4.46 21.24
CA THR A 242 -13.79 5.36 22.40
C THR A 242 -12.34 5.81 22.56
N THR A 243 -12.05 7.08 22.31
CA THR A 243 -10.79 7.72 22.73
C THR A 243 -10.84 8.02 24.23
N ARG A 244 -10.05 7.30 25.02
CA ARG A 244 -9.85 7.58 26.45
C ARG A 244 -8.88 8.75 26.58
N ARG A 245 -9.38 9.94 26.92
CA ARG A 245 -8.57 11.03 27.46
C ARG A 245 -8.20 10.70 28.90
N GLU A 246 -6.92 10.45 29.14
CA GLU A 246 -6.36 10.48 30.50
C GLU A 246 -6.13 11.94 30.91
N ARG A 247 -6.40 12.20 32.19
CA ARG A 247 -6.31 13.48 32.88
C ARG A 247 -5.05 13.49 33.71
#